data_AF-X1UZY2-F1
#
_entry.id   AF-X1UZY2-F1
#
_cell.length_a   1.000
_cell.length_b   1.000
_cell.length_c   1.000
_cell.angle_alpha   90.00
_cell.angle_beta   90.00
_cell.angle_gamma   90.00
#
_symmetry.space_group_name_H-M   'P 1'
#
loop_
_entity.id
_entity.type
_entity.pdbx_description
1 polymer ?
#
loop_
_entity_poly.entity_id
_entity_poly.type
_entity_poly.pdbx_seq_one_letter_code
_entity_poly.pdbx_strand_id
1 'polypeptide(L)' 'MKKTLVNLINNEEGLILSIEGGFAARAKLEALGIRPGKKIRKMSSQI' A
#
# COMPACT_ATOMS: atom_id res chain seq x y z
N MET A 1 -4.66 6.02 -13.46
CA MET A 1 -3.80 4.86 -13.77
C MET A 1 -3.46 4.14 -12.48
N LYS A 2 -3.57 2.81 -12.42
CA LYS A 2 -3.24 2.05 -11.19
C LYS A 2 -1.72 1.86 -11.11
N LYS A 3 -1.14 2.02 -9.91
CA LYS A 3 0.28 1.83 -9.63
C LYS A 3 0.46 0.90 -8.43
N THR A 4 1.56 0.17 -8.38
CA THR A 4 1.99 -0.55 -7.16
C THR A 4 2.63 0.43 -6.19
N LEU A 5 2.66 0.09 -4.90
CA LEU A 5 3.28 0.93 -3.85
C LEU A 5 4.75 1.27 -4.18
N VAL A 6 5.48 0.32 -4.77
CA VAL A 6 6.89 0.49 -5.18
C VAL A 6 7.04 1.60 -6.22
N ASN A 7 6.09 1.70 -7.16
CA ASN A 7 6.12 2.64 -8.28
C ASN A 7 5.56 4.03 -7.95
N LEU A 8 5.13 4.28 -6.70
CA LEU A 8 4.77 5.62 -6.27
C LEU A 8 6.02 6.48 -6.07
N ILE A 9 5.90 7.79 -6.32
CA ILE A 9 6.95 8.76 -6.01
C ILE A 9 6.85 9.12 -4.51
N ASN A 10 7.96 9.52 -3.89
CA ASN A 10 7.92 10.03 -2.52
C ASN A 10 6.98 11.24 -2.42
N ASN A 11 6.25 11.30 -1.31
CA ASN A 11 5.14 12.19 -1.02
C ASN A 11 3.88 12.03 -1.90
N GLU A 12 3.86 11.08 -2.85
CA GLU A 12 2.65 10.79 -3.62
C GLU A 12 1.59 10.12 -2.73
N GLU A 13 0.34 10.55 -2.87
CA GLU A 13 -0.82 9.97 -2.19
C GLU A 13 -1.59 9.03 -3.11
N GLY A 14 -2.22 8.02 -2.51
CA GLY A 14 -3.07 7.09 -3.23
C GLY A 14 -4.10 6.42 -2.34
N LEU A 15 -5.08 5.79 -2.98
CA LEU A 15 -6.03 4.89 -2.33
C LEU A 15 -5.60 3.45 -2.57
N ILE A 16 -5.56 2.64 -1.52
CA ILE A 16 -5.32 1.20 -1.67
C ILE A 16 -6.54 0.57 -2.36
N LEU A 17 -6.32 -0.02 -3.54
CA LEU A 17 -7.38 -0.67 -4.31
C LEU A 17 -7.46 -2.17 -4.02
N SER A 18 -6.32 -2.83 -3.91
CA SER A 18 -6.20 -4.27 -3.66
C SER A 18 -4.85 -4.60 -3.01
N ILE A 19 -4.79 -5.76 -2.37
CA ILE A 19 -3.56 -6.32 -1.79
C ILE A 19 -3.37 -7.74 -2.35
N GLU A 20 -2.23 -7.94 -3.01
CA GLU A 20 -1.80 -9.24 -3.52
C GLU A 20 -1.07 -10.03 -2.43
N GLY A 21 -1.14 -11.36 -2.51
CA GLY A 21 -0.59 -12.28 -1.52
C GLY A 21 -1.64 -13.09 -0.78
N GLY A 22 -1.17 -14.12 -0.07
CA GLY A 22 -2.01 -15.04 0.71
C GLY A 22 -2.53 -14.45 2.03
N PHE A 23 -3.27 -15.27 2.77
CA PHE A 23 -3.93 -14.89 4.03
C PHE A 23 -2.98 -14.22 5.03
N ALA A 24 -1.80 -14.81 5.27
CA ALA A 24 -0.86 -14.31 6.27
C ALA A 24 -0.33 -12.90 5.94
N ALA A 25 -0.03 -12.62 4.66
CA ALA A 25 0.44 -11.31 4.22
C ALA A 25 -0.67 -10.24 4.38
N ARG A 26 -1.90 -10.58 4.00
CA ARG A 26 -3.05 -9.71 4.17
C ARG A 26 -3.32 -9.39 5.63
N ALA A 27 -3.33 -10.41 6.51
CA ALA A 27 -3.55 -10.22 7.94
C ALA A 27 -2.48 -9.31 8.58
N LYS A 28 -1.21 -9.46 8.18
CA LYS A 28 -0.12 -8.59 8.66
C LYS A 28 -0.30 -7.14 8.23
N LEU A 29 -0.67 -6.91 6.96
CA LEU A 29 -0.90 -5.55 6.45
C LEU A 29 -2.14 -4.91 7.10
N GLU A 30 -3.21 -5.68 7.28
CA GLU A 30 -4.43 -5.21 7.92
C GLU A 30 -4.21 -4.80 9.38
N ALA A 31 -3.39 -5.55 10.13
CA ALA A 31 -2.99 -5.19 11.49
C ALA A 31 -2.21 -3.85 11.55
N LEU A 32 -1.56 -3.44 10.47
CA LEU A 32 -0.90 -2.14 10.32
C LEU A 32 -1.84 -1.05 9.77
N GLY A 33 -3.12 -1.35 9.60
CA GLY A 33 -4.12 -0.44 9.02
C GLY A 33 -4.04 -0.33 7.49
N ILE A 34 -3.22 -1.14 6.82
CA ILE A 34 -3.06 -1.17 5.37
C ILE A 34 -4.12 -2.11 4.79
N ARG A 35 -5.21 -1.54 4.29
CA ARG A 35 -6.35 -2.29 3.74
C ARG A 35 -7.02 -1.54 2.58
N PRO A 36 -7.73 -2.24 1.65
CA PRO A 36 -8.47 -1.58 0.59
C PRO A 36 -9.38 -0.47 1.09
N GLY A 37 -9.42 0.64 0.35
CA GLY A 37 -10.17 1.85 0.71
C GLY A 37 -9.47 2.79 1.69
N LYS A 38 -8.29 2.45 2.20
CA LYS A 38 -7.47 3.40 2.98
C LYS A 38 -6.63 4.29 2.08
N LYS A 39 -6.62 5.59 2.38
CA LYS A 39 -5.66 6.55 1.80
C LYS A 39 -4.30 6.37 2.44
N ILE A 40 -3.25 6.45 1.64
CA ILE A 40 -1.85 6.37 2.06
C ILE A 40 -1.04 7.47 1.38
N ARG A 41 0.09 7.84 1.99
CA ARG A 41 1.12 8.68 1.42
C ARG A 41 2.44 7.93 1.45
N LYS A 42 3.16 7.84 0.33
CA LYS A 42 4.50 7.25 0.32
C LYS A 42 5.48 8.24 0.95
N MET A 43 5.94 7.99 2.17
CA MET A 43 6.88 8.90 2.85
C MET A 43 8.28 8.82 2.24
N SER A 44 8.79 7.59 2.12
CA SER A 44 10.11 7.29 1.57
C SER A 44 10.14 5.86 1.06
N SER A 45 11.18 5.52 0.30
CA SER A 45 11.55 4.14 -0.01
C SER A 45 13.05 3.99 0.14
N GLN A 46 13.50 2.90 0.75
CA GLN A 46 14.88 2.45 0.66
C GLN A 46 14.96 1.45 -0.51
N ILE A 47 15.94 1.65 -1.38
CA ILE A 47 16.26 0.77 -2.50
C ILE A 47 16.95 -0.47 -1.96
#